data_AF-A0A527XMB8-F1
#
_entry.id   AF-A0A527XMB8-F1
#
_cell.length_a   1.000
_cell.length_b   1.000
_cell.length_c   1.000
_cell.angle_alpha   90.00
_cell.angle_beta   90.00
_cell.angle_gamma   90.00
#
_symmetry.space_group_name_H-M   'P 1'
#
loop_
_entity.id
_entity.type
_entity.pdbx_description
1 polymer ?
#
loop_
_entity_poly.entity_id
_entity_poly.type
_entity_poly.pdbx_seq_one_letter_code
_entity_poly.pdbx_strand_id
1 'polypeptide(L)'
;IGAGSVGFTKKLFTDILCVPEFQDIEFALTDLSEHNLGMIKAILDRIVEANSLPTKVTATTNRREALDGARYIISCVRVGGLEAYADDIRI
;
A
#
# COMPACT_ATOMS: atom_id res chain seq x y z
N ILE A 1 3.45 -2.93 -3.25
CA ILE A 1 3.59 -4.32 -2.75
C ILE A 1 4.02 -4.27 -1.29
N GLY A 2 3.39 -5.06 -0.41
CA GLY A 2 3.63 -4.96 1.04
C GLY A 2 2.80 -3.84 1.68
N ALA A 3 1.60 -3.59 1.14
CA ALA A 3 0.75 -2.47 1.55
C ALA A 3 0.23 -2.61 2.99
N GLY A 4 0.29 -3.80 3.59
CA GLY A 4 -0.09 -4.06 4.97
C GLY A 4 0.79 -3.39 6.01
N SER A 5 1.89 -2.73 5.61
CA SER A 5 2.63 -1.80 6.45
C SER A 5 1.84 -0.50 6.67
N VAL A 6 0.80 -0.55 7.50
CA VAL A 6 -0.24 0.51 7.64
C VAL A 6 0.36 1.91 7.78
N GLY A 7 1.30 2.10 8.71
CA GLY A 7 1.90 3.42 8.95
C GLY A 7 2.71 3.93 7.76
N PHE A 8 3.52 3.06 7.15
CA PHE A 8 4.34 3.42 6.00
C PHE A 8 3.50 3.70 4.75
N THR A 9 2.55 2.82 4.45
CA THR A 9 1.66 2.94 3.29
C THR A 9 0.83 4.21 3.36
N LYS A 10 0.28 4.54 4.54
CA LYS A 10 -0.45 5.80 4.75
C LYS A 10 0.43 7.01 4.46
N LYS A 11 1.66 7.03 5.00
CA LYS A 11 2.59 8.16 4.83
C LYS A 11 2.97 8.34 3.36
N LEU A 12 3.35 7.25 2.68
CA LEU A 12 3.70 7.27 1.27
C LEU A 12 2.52 7.76 0.40
N PHE A 13 1.31 7.26 0.65
CA PHE A 13 0.10 7.69 -0.06
C PHE A 13 -0.14 9.20 0.09
N THR A 14 -0.09 9.73 1.31
CA THR A 14 -0.31 11.16 1.54
C THR A 14 0.78 12.02 0.92
N ASP A 15 2.05 11.59 0.97
CA ASP A 15 3.16 12.35 0.41
C ASP A 15 3.09 12.42 -1.12
N ILE A 16 2.67 11.33 -1.79
CA ILE A 16 2.46 11.32 -3.25
C ILE A 16 1.34 12.31 -3.64
N LEU A 17 0.24 12.33 -2.89
CA LEU A 17 -0.91 13.19 -3.19
C LEU A 17 -0.70 14.68 -2.90
N CYS A 18 0.40 15.03 -2.22
CA CYS A 18 0.85 16.42 -2.13
C CYS A 18 1.35 16.97 -3.49
N VAL A 19 1.65 16.11 -4.46
CA VAL A 19 2.02 16.51 -5.83
C VAL A 19 0.75 16.60 -6.68
N PRO A 20 0.36 17.78 -7.20
CA PRO A 20 -0.90 17.98 -7.92
C PRO A 20 -1.10 17.04 -9.11
N GLU A 21 -0.02 16.75 -9.85
CA GLU A 21 -0.03 15.88 -11.04
C GLU A 21 -0.34 14.41 -10.71
N PHE A 22 -0.27 14.01 -9.44
CA PHE A 22 -0.55 12.65 -8.98
C PHE A 22 -1.90 12.51 -8.25
N GLN A 23 -2.74 13.56 -8.22
CA GLN A 23 -4.01 13.46 -7.49
C GLN A 23 -5.05 12.57 -8.18
N ASP A 24 -5.02 12.47 -9.51
CA ASP A 24 -5.93 11.65 -10.31
C ASP A 24 -5.21 10.39 -10.84
N ILE A 25 -4.86 9.49 -9.92
CA ILE A 25 -4.24 8.20 -10.23
C ILE A 25 -4.90 7.06 -9.44
N GLU A 26 -4.56 5.83 -9.79
CA GLU A 26 -4.94 4.64 -9.03
C GLU A 26 -3.79 4.14 -8.15
N PHE A 27 -4.08 3.91 -6.88
CA PHE A 27 -3.22 3.18 -5.95
C PHE A 27 -3.72 1.74 -5.82
N ALA A 28 -3.04 0.81 -6.48
CA ALA A 28 -3.28 -0.63 -6.37
C ALA A 28 -2.48 -1.23 -5.21
N LEU A 29 -3.17 -1.52 -4.10
CA LEU A 29 -2.57 -2.10 -2.89
C LEU A 29 -2.55 -3.63 -2.99
N THR A 30 -1.42 -4.22 -2.60
CA THR A 30 -1.32 -5.67 -2.46
C THR A 30 -0.46 -6.07 -1.28
N ASP A 31 -0.96 -7.05 -0.53
CA ASP A 31 -0.33 -7.69 0.62
C ASP A 31 -0.91 -9.11 0.78
N LEU A 32 -0.21 -9.99 1.48
CA LEU A 32 -0.72 -11.32 1.81
C LEU A 32 -1.67 -11.28 3.01
N SER A 33 -1.51 -10.31 3.90
CA SER A 33 -2.38 -10.14 5.06
C SER A 33 -3.66 -9.39 4.68
N GLU A 34 -4.77 -10.10 4.49
CA GLU A 34 -6.09 -9.51 4.25
C GLU A 34 -6.51 -8.52 5.35
N HIS A 35 -6.20 -8.82 6.61
CA HIS A 35 -6.52 -7.96 7.75
C HIS A 35 -5.86 -6.57 7.62
N ASN A 36 -4.54 -6.53 7.51
CA ASN A 36 -3.80 -5.28 7.32
C ASN A 36 -4.19 -4.56 6.03
N LEU A 37 -4.44 -5.32 4.95
CA LEU A 37 -4.85 -4.78 3.66
C LEU A 37 -6.21 -4.09 3.73
N GLY A 38 -7.19 -4.69 4.41
CA GLY A 38 -8.50 -4.09 4.67
C GLY A 38 -8.41 -2.85 5.56
N MET A 39 -7.58 -2.91 6.61
CA MET A 39 -7.34 -1.78 7.50
C MET A 39 -6.76 -0.57 6.75
N ILE A 40 -5.70 -0.78 5.97
CA ILE A 40 -5.09 0.33 5.23
C ILE A 40 -6.03 0.87 4.15
N LYS A 41 -6.76 0.01 3.43
CA LYS A 41 -7.76 0.42 2.43
C LYS A 41 -8.79 1.37 3.04
N ALA A 42 -9.38 1.00 4.17
CA ALA A 42 -10.36 1.84 4.86
C ALA A 42 -9.78 3.20 5.30
N ILE A 43 -8.52 3.21 5.77
CA ILE A 43 -7.83 4.47 6.14
C ILE A 43 -7.64 5.36 4.92
N LEU A 44 -7.17 4.81 3.80
CA LEU A 44 -6.92 5.60 2.59
C LEU A 44 -8.22 6.10 1.96
N ASP A 45 -9.26 5.26 1.90
CA ASP A 45 -10.58 5.66 1.42
C ASP A 45 -11.12 6.84 2.24
N ARG A 46 -10.96 6.79 3.56
CA ARG A 46 -11.39 7.89 4.42
C ARG A 46 -10.64 9.19 4.14
N ILE A 47 -9.34 9.11 3.79
CA ILE A 47 -8.55 10.28 3.39
C ILE A 47 -9.05 10.82 2.05
N VAL A 48 -9.31 9.95 1.08
CA VAL A 48 -9.83 10.34 -0.25
C VAL A 48 -11.16 11.06 -0.11
N GLU A 49 -12.11 10.46 0.62
CA GLU A 49 -13.43 11.03 0.87
C GLU A 49 -13.37 12.37 1.60
N ALA A 50 -12.59 12.45 2.68
CA ALA A 50 -12.53 13.66 3.51
C ALA A 50 -11.91 14.86 2.78
N ASN A 51 -11.12 14.62 1.73
CA ASN A 51 -10.44 15.67 0.97
C ASN A 51 -11.00 15.81 -0.46
N SER A 52 -12.07 15.08 -0.81
CA SER A 52 -12.66 15.07 -2.16
C SER A 52 -11.64 14.81 -3.27
N LEU A 53 -10.68 13.91 -3.04
CA LEU A 53 -9.62 13.60 -4.00
C LEU A 53 -10.17 12.70 -5.13
N PRO A 54 -9.74 12.90 -6.39
CA PRO A 54 -10.19 12.06 -7.51
C PRO A 54 -9.52 10.67 -7.53
N THR A 55 -8.47 10.49 -6.73
CA THR A 55 -7.70 9.24 -6.64
C THR A 55 -8.56 8.03 -6.33
N LYS A 56 -8.25 6.93 -7.00
CA LYS A 56 -8.86 5.61 -6.75
C LYS A 56 -7.91 4.74 -5.92
N VAL A 57 -8.46 4.03 -4.95
CA VAL A 57 -7.71 3.02 -4.18
C VAL A 57 -8.32 1.65 -4.44
N THR A 58 -7.51 0.67 -4.82
CA THR A 58 -7.89 -0.74 -4.95
C THR A 58 -7.01 -1.62 -4.07
N ALA A 59 -7.51 -2.80 -3.71
CA ALA A 59 -6.81 -3.72 -2.82
C ALA A 59 -7.07 -5.16 -3.27
N THR A 60 -5.99 -5.95 -3.43
CA THR A 60 -6.08 -7.37 -3.77
C THR A 60 -4.92 -8.16 -3.16
N THR A 61 -5.18 -9.39 -2.73
CA THR A 61 -4.13 -10.35 -2.35
C THR A 61 -3.48 -10.99 -3.56
N ASN A 62 -4.09 -10.88 -4.75
CA ASN A 62 -3.50 -11.34 -6.00
C ASN A 62 -2.50 -10.30 -6.53
N ARG A 63 -1.21 -10.58 -6.32
CA ARG A 63 -0.14 -9.70 -6.78
C ARG A 63 -0.16 -9.46 -8.29
N ARG A 64 -0.56 -10.43 -9.12
CA ARG A 64 -0.54 -10.25 -10.58
C ARG A 64 -1.57 -9.20 -11.02
N GLU A 65 -2.76 -9.23 -10.41
CA GLU A 65 -3.79 -8.22 -10.66
C GLU A 65 -3.33 -6.82 -10.25
N ALA A 66 -2.68 -6.68 -9.08
CA ALA A 66 -2.20 -5.38 -8.63
C ALA A 66 -1.06 -4.77 -9.49
N LEU A 67 -0.37 -5.59 -10.27
CA LEU A 67 0.73 -5.15 -11.13
C LEU A 67 0.28 -4.89 -12.57
N ASP A 68 -0.91 -5.35 -12.96
CA ASP A 68 -1.39 -5.22 -14.32
C ASP A 68 -1.58 -3.73 -14.70
N GLY A 69 -0.96 -3.31 -15.80
CA GLY A 69 -0.99 -1.92 -16.26
C GLY A 69 -0.28 -0.89 -15.36
N ALA A 70 0.39 -1.30 -14.28
CA ALA A 70 1.05 -0.39 -13.35
C ALA A 70 2.23 0.33 -14.02
N ARG A 71 2.25 1.67 -13.95
CA ARG A 71 3.37 2.50 -14.45
C ARG A 71 4.57 2.52 -13.49
N TYR A 72 4.29 2.38 -12.20
CA TYR A 72 5.28 2.38 -11.13
C TYR A 72 4.94 1.29 -10.12
N ILE A 73 5.98 0.65 -9.58
CA ILE A 73 5.84 -0.41 -8.58
C ILE A 73 6.74 -0.06 -7.40
N ILE A 74 6.13 0.16 -6.23
CA ILE A 74 6.85 0.37 -4.98
C ILE A 74 6.73 -0.91 -4.15
N SER A 75 7.87 -1.53 -3.85
CA SER A 75 7.94 -2.75 -3.04
C SER A 75 8.49 -2.44 -1.66
N CYS A 76 7.64 -2.61 -0.64
CA CYS A 76 7.97 -2.42 0.78
C CYS A 76 7.78 -3.70 1.58
N VAL A 77 7.89 -4.86 0.92
CA VAL A 77 7.72 -6.17 1.56
C VAL A 77 8.91 -6.48 2.45
N ARG A 78 8.63 -7.06 3.62
CA ARG A 78 9.61 -7.77 4.43
C ARG A 78 9.23 -9.25 4.45
N VAL A 79 9.83 -10.02 3.54
CA VAL A 79 9.58 -11.47 3.44
C VAL A 79 10.05 -12.14 4.73
N GLY A 80 9.22 -13.02 5.31
CA GLY A 80 9.51 -13.68 6.58
C GLY A 80 9.29 -12.83 7.83
N GLY A 81 8.93 -11.55 7.69
CA GLY A 81 8.55 -10.70 8.82
C GLY A 81 9.67 -10.51 9.85
N LEU A 82 9.29 -10.34 11.12
CA LEU A 82 10.24 -10.22 12.23
C LEU A 82 10.81 -11.58 12.66
N GLU A 83 10.09 -12.66 12.39
CA GLU A 83 10.50 -14.02 12.75
C GLU A 83 11.76 -14.41 11.99
N ALA A 84 11.74 -14.32 10.66
CA ALA A 84 12.93 -14.59 9.84
C ALA A 84 14.08 -13.62 10.17
N TYR A 85 13.78 -12.34 10.39
CA TYR A 85 14.78 -11.36 10.80
C TYR A 85 15.44 -11.71 12.14
N ALA A 86 14.69 -12.28 13.08
CA ALA A 86 15.24 -12.71 14.36
C ALA A 86 16.15 -13.94 14.23
N ASP A 87 15.91 -14.83 13.26
CA ASP A 87 16.86 -15.91 12.93
C ASP A 87 18.16 -15.33 12.36
N ASP A 88 18.09 -14.33 11.47
CA ASP A 88 19.26 -13.67 10.87
C ASP A 88 20.15 -12.97 11.92
N ILE A 89 19.58 -12.42 12.98
CA ILE A 89 20.36 -11.75 14.06
C ILE A 89 21.00 -12.76 15.01
N ARG A 90 20.41 -13.94 15.20
CA ARG A 90 20.82 -14.92 16.23
C ARG A 90 22.10 -15.71 15.89
N ILE A 91 22.78 -15.37 14.78
CA ILE A 91 24.03 -16.00 14.31
C ILE A 91 25.10 -16.03 15.40
#